data_AF-L9Z3I0-F1
#
_entry.id   AF-L9Z3I0-F1
#
_cell.length_a   1.000
_cell.length_b   1.000
_cell.length_c   1.000
_cell.angle_alpha   90.00
_cell.angle_beta   90.00
_cell.angle_gamma   90.00
#
_symmetry.space_group_name_H-M   'P 1'
#
loop_
_entity.id
_entity.type
_entity.pdbx_description
1 polymer ?
#
loop_
_entity_poly.entity_id
_entity_poly.type
_entity_poly.pdbx_seq_one_letter_code
_entity_poly.pdbx_strand_id
1 'polypeptide(L)'
;MSVAQLLEEPRLARLYTYILREGEVTIDEIVADIDTPRTTAYADTGTLVDLGVLTRDETQKTHTYTAIPITLTANLDGDTYTITPTLVEAIGRSPQDQDLDLLIEKHGMGKLAAALTYAIPYVEGGMTERLAARELNLQPAFGIAVLQALREVILDMREYDPYFDQIRNARDKPVDEEA
;
A
#
# COMPACT_ATOMS: atom_id res chain seq x y z
N MET A 1 0.13 4.95 19.86
CA MET A 1 0.45 4.87 18.42
C MET A 1 -0.65 4.06 17.74
N SER A 2 -1.00 4.40 16.51
CA SER A 2 -2.13 3.79 15.78
C SER A 2 -1.67 3.30 14.43
N VAL A 3 -2.24 2.19 13.96
CA VAL A 3 -1.96 1.62 12.62
C VAL A 3 -2.17 2.66 11.50
N ALA A 4 -2.97 3.71 11.75
CA ALA A 4 -3.11 4.86 10.83
C ALA A 4 -1.76 5.54 10.48
N GLN A 5 -0.76 5.49 11.36
CA GLN A 5 0.58 6.04 11.07
C GLN A 5 1.25 5.35 9.88
N LEU A 6 0.90 4.09 9.60
CA LEU A 6 1.39 3.37 8.44
C LEU A 6 0.91 4.00 7.11
N LEU A 7 -0.20 4.75 7.15
CA LEU A 7 -0.75 5.45 5.99
C LEU A 7 -0.21 6.88 5.88
N GLU A 8 0.23 7.45 7.00
CA GLU A 8 0.76 8.81 7.08
C GLU A 8 2.27 8.87 6.83
N GLU A 9 3.00 7.76 7.05
CA GLU A 9 4.45 7.67 6.88
C GLU A 9 4.83 6.66 5.79
N PRO A 10 5.04 7.10 4.53
CA PRO A 10 5.45 6.23 3.42
C PRO A 10 6.66 5.35 3.71
N ARG A 11 7.60 5.85 4.51
CA ARG A 11 8.79 5.12 4.93
C ARG A 11 8.45 3.90 5.80
N LEU A 12 7.51 4.04 6.74
CA LEU A 12 7.03 2.93 7.57
C LEU A 12 6.22 1.94 6.72
N ALA A 13 5.39 2.46 5.81
CA ALA A 13 4.62 1.68 4.85
C ALA A 13 5.54 0.76 4.01
N ARG A 14 6.60 1.34 3.42
CA ARG A 14 7.59 0.63 2.61
C ARG A 14 8.33 -0.45 3.39
N LEU A 15 8.73 -0.17 4.63
CA LEU A 15 9.41 -1.17 5.47
C LEU A 15 8.46 -2.32 5.84
N TYR A 16 7.22 -2.01 6.24
CA TYR A 16 6.22 -3.01 6.56
C TYR A 16 5.97 -3.97 5.40
N THR A 17 5.73 -3.45 4.20
CA THR A 17 5.41 -4.27 3.04
C THR A 17 6.62 -5.01 2.49
N TYR A 18 7.83 -4.45 2.63
CA TYR A 18 9.07 -5.19 2.39
C TYR A 18 9.14 -6.44 3.27
N ILE A 19 8.99 -6.27 4.60
CA ILE A 19 9.06 -7.40 5.55
C ILE A 19 7.92 -8.40 5.29
N LEU A 20 6.74 -7.93 4.88
CA LEU A 20 5.62 -8.79 4.52
C LEU A 20 5.94 -9.70 3.32
N ARG A 21 6.66 -9.20 2.32
CA ARG A 21 7.04 -9.99 1.14
C ARG A 21 8.16 -10.98 1.43
N GLU A 22 9.15 -10.57 2.22
CA GLU A 22 10.31 -11.42 2.56
C GLU A 22 9.99 -12.44 3.68
N GLY A 23 8.95 -12.18 4.49
CA GLY A 23 8.46 -13.08 5.54
C GLY A 23 9.23 -12.98 6.86
N GLU A 24 10.49 -13.39 6.89
CA GLU A 24 11.36 -13.28 8.06
C GLU A 24 12.67 -12.59 7.68
N VAL A 25 12.97 -11.45 8.30
CA VAL A 25 14.18 -10.68 7.99
C VAL A 25 14.89 -10.15 9.22
N THR A 26 16.18 -9.91 9.08
CA THR A 26 17.05 -9.25 10.05
C THR A 26 17.24 -7.78 9.73
N ILE A 27 17.76 -7.01 10.69
CA ILE A 27 18.15 -5.60 10.45
C ILE A 27 19.24 -5.49 9.38
N ASP A 28 20.11 -6.49 9.25
CA ASP A 28 21.20 -6.47 8.27
C ASP A 28 20.65 -6.58 6.84
N GLU A 29 19.68 -7.47 6.62
CA GLU A 29 18.95 -7.60 5.35
C GLU A 29 18.15 -6.34 5.05
N ILE A 30 17.40 -5.80 6.02
CA ILE A 30 16.69 -4.52 5.86
C ILE A 30 17.64 -3.41 5.39
N VAL A 31 18.78 -3.23 6.07
CA VAL A 31 19.74 -2.17 5.71
C VAL A 31 20.29 -2.38 4.29
N ALA A 32 20.55 -3.62 3.89
CA ALA A 32 21.08 -3.94 2.57
C ALA A 32 20.06 -3.72 1.45
N ASP A 33 18.80 -4.11 1.66
CA ASP A 33 17.82 -4.24 0.58
C ASP A 33 16.96 -2.98 0.39
N ILE A 34 16.67 -2.23 1.48
CA ILE A 34 15.88 -0.99 1.39
C ILE A 34 16.73 0.30 1.43
N ASP A 35 18.07 0.16 1.46
CA ASP A 35 19.07 1.23 1.49
C ASP A 35 18.78 2.29 2.57
N THR A 36 18.63 1.81 3.82
CA THR A 36 18.34 2.67 4.98
C THR A 36 19.49 2.62 6.00
N PRO A 37 19.81 3.73 6.70
CA PRO A 37 20.76 3.67 7.79
C PRO A 37 20.31 2.69 8.88
N ARG A 38 21.26 1.93 9.44
CA ARG A 38 20.99 0.95 10.50
C ARG A 38 20.20 1.51 11.68
N THR A 39 20.53 2.72 12.13
CA THR A 39 19.82 3.39 13.24
C THR A 39 18.36 3.64 12.89
N THR A 40 18.09 3.98 11.62
CA THR A 40 16.74 4.19 11.08
C THR A 40 15.99 2.87 10.97
N ALA A 41 16.62 1.80 10.46
CA ALA A 41 16.02 0.47 10.46
C ALA A 41 15.59 0.01 11.87
N TYR A 42 16.45 0.22 12.89
CA TYR A 42 16.10 -0.10 14.27
C TYR A 42 14.94 0.76 14.81
N ALA A 43 14.95 2.06 14.52
CA ALA A 43 13.89 2.95 14.94
C ALA A 43 12.54 2.54 14.32
N ASP A 44 12.52 2.29 13.01
CA ASP A 44 11.29 1.99 12.26
C ASP A 44 10.73 0.62 12.57
N THR A 45 11.59 -0.40 12.64
CA THR A 45 11.14 -1.72 13.09
C THR A 45 10.60 -1.66 14.52
N GLY A 46 11.21 -0.85 15.39
CA GLY A 46 10.68 -0.59 16.74
C GLY A 46 9.30 0.06 16.70
N THR A 47 9.13 1.12 15.91
CA THR A 47 7.82 1.76 15.73
C THR A 47 6.77 0.78 15.20
N LEU A 48 7.11 -0.04 14.21
CA LEU A 48 6.19 -1.02 13.63
C LEU A 48 5.84 -2.18 14.61
N VAL A 49 6.77 -2.57 15.48
CA VAL A 49 6.49 -3.51 16.59
C VAL A 49 5.55 -2.87 17.62
N ASP A 50 5.79 -1.61 17.99
CA ASP A 50 4.92 -0.88 18.93
C ASP A 50 3.51 -0.65 18.36
N LEU A 51 3.40 -0.53 17.04
CA LEU A 51 2.13 -0.49 16.31
C LEU A 51 1.42 -1.85 16.24
N GLY A 52 2.11 -2.94 16.59
CA GLY A 52 1.60 -4.30 16.53
C GLY A 52 1.49 -4.87 15.10
N VAL A 53 2.17 -4.26 14.12
CA VAL A 53 2.17 -4.72 12.72
C VAL A 53 3.39 -5.54 12.35
N LEU A 54 4.39 -5.60 13.24
CA LEU A 54 5.50 -6.56 13.19
C LEU A 54 5.58 -7.35 14.51
N THR A 55 6.05 -8.58 14.42
CA THR A 55 6.62 -9.32 15.55
C THR A 55 8.14 -9.30 15.49
N ARG A 56 8.77 -9.36 16.66
CA ARG A 56 10.21 -9.50 16.80
C ARG A 56 10.53 -10.80 17.53
N ASP A 57 11.31 -11.68 16.92
CA ASP A 57 11.85 -12.84 17.62
C ASP A 57 13.14 -12.46 18.35
N GLU A 58 13.13 -12.60 19.68
CA GLU A 58 14.27 -12.34 20.56
C GLU A 58 14.92 -13.63 21.10
N THR A 59 14.50 -14.81 20.62
CA THR A 59 15.03 -16.10 21.07
C THR A 59 16.46 -16.33 20.58
N GLN A 60 16.84 -15.69 19.47
CA GLN A 60 18.17 -15.77 18.87
C GLN A 60 18.97 -14.49 19.11
N LYS A 61 20.31 -14.61 19.05
CA LYS A 61 21.21 -13.46 19.20
C LYS A 61 20.96 -12.38 18.13
N THR A 62 20.62 -12.81 16.92
CA THR A 62 20.20 -11.91 15.85
C THR A 62 18.68 -11.92 15.83
N HIS A 63 18.08 -10.77 16.11
CA HIS A 63 16.63 -10.65 16.08
C HIS A 63 16.11 -10.67 14.64
N THR A 64 15.02 -11.40 14.44
CA THR A 64 14.28 -11.41 13.18
C THR A 64 12.93 -10.71 13.35
N TYR A 65 12.39 -10.24 12.24
CA TYR A 65 11.15 -9.48 12.15
C TYR A 65 10.24 -10.10 11.10
N THR A 66 8.96 -10.24 11.45
CA THR A 66 7.92 -10.76 10.57
C THR A 66 6.72 -9.84 10.60
N ALA A 67 6.13 -9.58 9.44
CA ALA A 67 4.95 -8.71 9.34
C ALA A 67 3.67 -9.48 9.67
N ILE A 68 2.77 -8.80 10.37
CA ILE A 68 1.40 -9.25 10.57
C ILE A 68 0.54 -8.55 9.50
N PRO A 69 -0.08 -9.31 8.57
CA PRO A 69 -0.99 -8.72 7.59
C PRO A 69 -2.15 -8.00 8.28
N ILE A 70 -2.33 -6.72 7.98
CA ILE A 70 -3.40 -5.91 8.57
C ILE A 70 -4.60 -5.80 7.63
N THR A 71 -5.79 -5.72 8.21
CA THR A 71 -6.98 -5.26 7.51
C THR A 71 -7.74 -4.32 8.44
N LEU A 72 -8.12 -3.15 7.95
CA LEU A 72 -8.92 -2.20 8.72
C LEU A 72 -9.84 -1.40 7.81
N THR A 73 -11.04 -1.12 8.30
CA THR A 73 -12.01 -0.28 7.59
C THR A 73 -11.80 1.18 7.99
N ALA A 74 -11.62 2.06 7.00
CA ALA A 74 -11.52 3.50 7.24
C ALA A 74 -12.41 4.28 6.27
N ASN A 75 -12.84 5.46 6.71
CA ASN A 75 -13.47 6.43 5.84
C ASN A 75 -12.39 7.34 5.26
N LEU A 76 -12.21 7.31 3.94
CA LEU A 76 -11.28 8.15 3.20
C LEU A 76 -12.09 9.00 2.22
N ASP A 77 -12.03 10.33 2.38
CA ASP A 77 -12.76 11.31 1.55
C ASP A 77 -14.27 11.06 1.43
N GLY A 78 -14.89 10.56 2.50
CA GLY A 78 -16.34 10.31 2.58
C GLY A 78 -16.77 8.89 2.21
N ASP A 79 -15.87 8.11 1.61
CA ASP A 79 -16.11 6.72 1.23
C ASP A 79 -15.48 5.74 2.22
N THR A 80 -16.15 4.62 2.47
CA THR A 80 -15.60 3.54 3.29
C THR A 80 -14.75 2.59 2.44
N TYR A 81 -13.49 2.42 2.82
CA TYR A 81 -12.55 1.48 2.19
C TYR A 81 -12.01 0.46 3.20
N THR A 82 -11.76 -0.75 2.71
CA THR A 82 -10.92 -1.74 3.38
C THR A 82 -9.47 -1.46 3.03
N ILE A 83 -8.68 -1.12 4.03
CA ILE A 83 -7.24 -0.90 3.90
C ILE A 83 -6.56 -2.26 4.07
N THR A 84 -5.83 -2.67 3.03
CA THR A 84 -5.05 -3.91 2.98
C THR A 84 -3.57 -3.57 2.73
N PRO A 85 -2.64 -4.53 2.89
CA PRO A 85 -1.24 -4.33 2.52
C PRO A 85 -1.01 -3.78 1.11
N THR A 86 -1.88 -4.05 0.15
CA THR A 86 -1.78 -3.49 -1.21
C THR A 86 -1.90 -1.96 -1.22
N LEU A 87 -2.80 -1.37 -0.43
CA LEU A 87 -2.87 0.10 -0.32
C LEU A 87 -1.65 0.65 0.42
N VAL A 88 -1.19 -0.05 1.45
CA VAL A 88 0.04 0.32 2.18
C VAL A 88 1.24 0.30 1.25
N GLU A 89 1.35 -0.68 0.36
CA GLU A 89 2.42 -0.74 -0.65
C GLU A 89 2.38 0.46 -1.59
N ALA A 90 1.20 0.85 -2.07
CA ALA A 90 1.04 2.02 -2.93
C ALA A 90 1.53 3.30 -2.23
N ILE A 91 1.23 3.45 -0.94
CA ILE A 91 1.72 4.57 -0.11
C ILE A 91 3.24 4.48 0.06
N GLY A 92 3.77 3.29 0.34
CA GLY A 92 5.21 3.08 0.53
C GLY A 92 6.04 3.36 -0.72
N ARG A 93 5.47 3.13 -1.91
CA ARG A 93 6.10 3.46 -3.20
C ARG A 93 6.00 4.93 -3.58
N SER A 94 5.02 5.67 -3.05
CA SER A 94 4.71 7.02 -3.54
C SER A 94 5.93 7.95 -3.61
N PRO A 95 6.85 8.00 -2.61
CA PRO A 95 8.00 8.92 -2.70
C PRO A 95 8.99 8.60 -3.85
N GLN A 96 8.88 7.42 -4.46
CA GLN A 96 9.71 6.95 -5.57
C GLN A 96 8.94 6.91 -6.90
N ASP A 97 7.63 7.16 -6.89
CA ASP A 97 6.76 7.17 -8.04
C ASP A 97 6.07 8.55 -8.15
N GLN A 98 6.49 9.34 -9.12
CA GLN A 98 6.03 10.73 -9.28
C GLN A 98 4.52 10.83 -9.44
N ASP A 99 3.87 9.86 -10.10
CA ASP A 99 2.44 9.93 -10.38
C ASP A 99 1.61 9.57 -9.14
N LEU A 100 2.06 8.58 -8.35
CA LEU A 100 1.45 8.27 -7.05
C LEU A 100 1.65 9.39 -6.04
N ASP A 101 2.85 9.97 -5.96
CA ASP A 101 3.14 11.10 -5.07
C ASP A 101 2.22 12.29 -5.39
N LEU A 102 2.14 12.64 -6.68
CA LEU A 102 1.30 13.74 -7.16
C LEU A 102 -0.19 13.49 -6.92
N LEU A 103 -0.65 12.24 -7.03
CA LEU A 103 -2.03 11.86 -6.74
C LEU A 103 -2.36 12.11 -5.27
N ILE A 104 -1.51 11.62 -4.37
CA ILE A 104 -1.71 11.77 -2.92
C ILE A 104 -1.61 13.24 -2.53
N GLU A 105 -0.63 13.98 -3.05
CA GLU A 105 -0.44 15.41 -2.76
C GLU A 105 -1.66 16.24 -3.17
N LYS A 106 -2.21 16.00 -4.37
CA LYS A 106 -3.31 16.82 -4.91
C LYS A 106 -4.70 16.37 -4.49
N HIS A 107 -4.89 15.07 -4.28
CA HIS A 107 -6.21 14.47 -4.14
C HIS A 107 -6.39 13.63 -2.87
N GLY A 108 -5.31 13.42 -2.09
CA GLY A 108 -5.38 12.66 -0.84
C GLY A 108 -5.45 11.15 -1.02
N MET A 109 -5.46 10.46 0.13
CA MET A 109 -5.46 8.99 0.18
C MET A 109 -6.77 8.36 -0.28
N GLY A 110 -7.91 9.04 -0.13
CA GLY A 110 -9.18 8.53 -0.65
C GLY A 110 -9.15 8.38 -2.16
N LYS A 111 -8.48 9.31 -2.86
CA LYS A 111 -8.28 9.17 -4.31
C LYS A 111 -7.36 8.01 -4.68
N LEU A 112 -6.35 7.71 -3.88
CA LEU A 112 -5.50 6.53 -4.10
C LEU A 112 -6.29 5.22 -3.91
N ALA A 113 -7.13 5.15 -2.87
CA ALA A 113 -8.00 3.99 -2.64
C ALA A 113 -9.04 3.81 -3.76
N ALA A 114 -9.62 4.92 -4.23
CA ALA A 114 -10.48 4.93 -5.41
C ALA A 114 -9.70 4.46 -6.66
N ALA A 115 -8.46 4.92 -6.86
CA ALA A 115 -7.62 4.51 -7.98
C ALA A 115 -7.35 3.01 -7.99
N LEU A 116 -7.06 2.40 -6.82
CA LEU A 116 -6.95 0.94 -6.70
C LEU A 116 -8.25 0.22 -7.09
N THR A 117 -9.41 0.79 -6.75
CA THR A 117 -10.72 0.22 -7.08
C THR A 117 -10.91 0.02 -8.59
N TYR A 118 -10.40 0.95 -9.40
CA TYR A 118 -10.44 0.87 -10.86
C TYR A 118 -9.20 0.20 -11.46
N ALA A 119 -8.05 0.22 -10.78
CA ALA A 119 -6.83 -0.41 -11.23
C ALA A 119 -6.95 -1.93 -11.28
N ILE A 120 -7.59 -2.57 -10.30
CA ILE A 120 -7.78 -4.03 -10.27
C ILE A 120 -8.44 -4.56 -11.56
N PRO A 121 -9.66 -4.12 -11.94
CA PRO A 121 -10.29 -4.62 -13.15
C PRO A 121 -9.57 -4.18 -14.43
N TYR A 122 -8.81 -3.08 -14.41
CA TYR A 122 -7.89 -2.74 -15.50
C TYR A 122 -6.77 -3.77 -15.66
N VAL A 123 -6.08 -4.12 -14.57
CA VAL A 123 -4.97 -5.10 -14.58
C VAL A 123 -5.46 -6.49 -15.00
N GLU A 124 -6.68 -6.84 -14.65
CA GLU A 124 -7.33 -8.10 -15.03
C GLU A 124 -7.88 -8.12 -16.46
N GLY A 125 -7.77 -7.00 -17.20
CA GLY A 125 -8.30 -6.88 -18.56
C GLY A 125 -9.83 -6.77 -18.64
N GLY A 126 -10.51 -6.58 -17.51
CA GLY A 126 -11.94 -6.31 -17.45
C GLY A 126 -12.31 -4.86 -17.80
N MET A 127 -11.33 -3.97 -17.85
CA MET A 127 -11.51 -2.53 -18.12
C MET A 127 -10.31 -1.98 -18.91
N THR A 128 -10.57 -1.00 -19.79
CA THR A 128 -9.46 -0.29 -20.45
C THR A 128 -8.90 0.81 -19.55
N GLU A 129 -7.61 1.10 -19.67
CA GLU A 129 -6.95 2.20 -18.93
C GLU A 129 -7.68 3.55 -19.12
N ARG A 130 -8.19 3.81 -20.34
CA ARG A 130 -8.90 5.07 -20.65
C ARG A 130 -10.24 5.15 -19.95
N LEU A 131 -10.96 4.04 -19.88
CA LEU A 131 -12.21 3.99 -19.14
C LEU A 131 -11.92 4.18 -17.64
N ALA A 132 -10.93 3.49 -17.09
CA ALA A 132 -10.57 3.59 -15.67
C ALA A 132 -10.15 5.02 -15.28
N ALA A 133 -9.32 5.68 -16.10
CA ALA A 133 -8.92 7.07 -15.88
C ALA A 133 -10.11 8.05 -15.93
N ARG A 134 -11.10 7.76 -16.81
CA ARG A 134 -12.32 8.55 -16.91
C ARG A 134 -13.20 8.42 -15.68
N GLU A 135 -13.44 7.19 -15.19
CA GLU A 135 -14.22 6.95 -13.97
C GLU A 135 -13.55 7.56 -12.73
N LEU A 136 -12.22 7.65 -12.74
CA LEU A 136 -11.48 8.37 -11.72
C LEU A 136 -11.62 9.89 -11.82
N ASN A 137 -12.29 10.45 -12.82
CA ASN A 137 -12.41 11.89 -13.04
C ASN A 137 -11.04 12.61 -12.95
N LEU A 138 -9.98 11.96 -13.45
CA LEU A 138 -8.64 12.52 -13.55
C LEU A 138 -8.38 13.00 -14.98
N GLN A 139 -7.41 13.89 -15.15
CA GLN A 139 -6.93 14.22 -16.49
C GLN A 139 -6.45 12.94 -17.18
N PRO A 140 -6.85 12.65 -18.44
CA PRO A 140 -6.65 11.32 -19.04
C PRO A 140 -5.21 10.79 -18.98
N ALA A 141 -4.22 11.63 -19.32
CA ALA A 141 -2.82 11.23 -19.27
C ALA A 141 -2.34 10.92 -17.83
N PHE A 142 -2.74 11.74 -16.86
CA PHE A 142 -2.40 11.55 -15.46
C PHE A 142 -3.07 10.31 -14.87
N GLY A 143 -4.36 10.11 -15.14
CA GLY A 143 -5.08 8.92 -14.68
C GLY A 143 -4.49 7.62 -15.26
N ILE A 144 -4.07 7.62 -16.53
CA ILE A 144 -3.39 6.47 -17.14
C ILE A 144 -2.05 6.20 -16.43
N ALA A 145 -1.25 7.23 -16.17
CA ALA A 145 0.04 7.08 -15.49
C ALA A 145 -0.12 6.49 -14.08
N VAL A 146 -1.08 7.01 -13.29
CA VAL A 146 -1.45 6.46 -11.98
C VAL A 146 -1.87 4.99 -12.07
N LEU A 147 -2.69 4.62 -13.05
CA LEU A 147 -3.12 3.22 -13.23
C LEU A 147 -1.96 2.29 -13.60
N GLN A 148 -0.98 2.79 -14.35
CA GLN A 148 0.22 2.03 -14.69
C GLN A 148 1.13 1.83 -13.47
N ALA A 149 1.31 2.85 -12.63
CA ALA A 149 2.02 2.72 -11.35
C ALA A 149 1.33 1.71 -10.42
N LEU A 150 0.00 1.79 -10.28
CA LEU A 150 -0.78 0.86 -9.46
C LEU A 150 -0.80 -0.56 -10.02
N ARG A 151 -0.61 -0.75 -11.33
CA ARG A 151 -0.48 -2.09 -11.90
C ARG A 151 0.72 -2.83 -11.34
N GLU A 152 1.86 -2.17 -11.18
CA GLU A 152 3.05 -2.80 -10.58
C GLU A 152 2.78 -3.19 -9.13
N VAL A 153 2.17 -2.29 -8.35
CA VAL A 153 1.75 -2.57 -6.97
C VAL A 153 0.84 -3.80 -6.89
N ILE A 154 -0.18 -3.87 -7.74
CA ILE A 154 -1.13 -4.98 -7.76
C ILE A 154 -0.44 -6.30 -8.11
N LEU A 155 0.41 -6.30 -9.14
CA LEU A 155 1.10 -7.51 -9.57
C LEU A 155 2.06 -8.02 -8.49
N ASP A 156 2.77 -7.12 -7.83
CA ASP A 156 3.72 -7.48 -6.78
C ASP A 156 3.01 -7.95 -5.51
N MET A 157 1.87 -7.36 -5.14
CA MET A 157 1.19 -7.67 -3.88
C MET A 157 0.19 -8.82 -3.95
N ARG A 158 -0.22 -9.27 -5.15
CA ARG A 158 -1.23 -10.33 -5.31
C ARG A 158 -0.90 -11.62 -4.57
N GLU A 159 0.39 -11.97 -4.45
CA GLU A 159 0.83 -13.18 -3.74
C GLU A 159 0.96 -12.98 -2.23
N TYR A 160 1.18 -11.75 -1.77
CA TYR A 160 1.57 -11.45 -0.38
C TYR A 160 0.48 -10.75 0.45
N ASP A 161 -0.55 -10.20 -0.20
CA ASP A 161 -1.71 -9.62 0.47
C ASP A 161 -2.80 -10.71 0.67
N PRO A 162 -2.97 -11.27 1.88
CA PRO A 162 -4.01 -12.28 2.14
C PRO A 162 -5.44 -11.73 2.08
N TYR A 163 -5.59 -10.40 2.01
CA TYR A 163 -6.87 -9.71 1.93
C TYR A 163 -7.08 -9.07 0.55
N PHE A 164 -6.30 -9.45 -0.47
CA PHE A 164 -6.38 -8.86 -1.81
C PHE A 164 -7.81 -8.84 -2.38
N ASP A 165 -8.56 -9.93 -2.20
CA ASP A 165 -9.96 -10.04 -2.66
C ASP A 165 -10.95 -9.16 -1.87
N GLN A 166 -10.53 -8.53 -0.77
CA GLN A 166 -11.33 -7.57 0.00
C GLN A 166 -11.16 -6.13 -0.49
N ILE A 167 -10.21 -5.87 -1.40
CA ILE A 167 -10.06 -4.56 -2.02
C ILE A 167 -11.29 -4.31 -2.90
N ARG A 168 -11.91 -3.14 -2.75
CA ARG A 168 -13.08 -2.76 -3.55
C ARG A 168 -12.74 -2.89 -5.04
N ASN A 169 -13.63 -3.51 -5.82
CA ASN A 169 -13.45 -3.70 -7.25
C ASN A 169 -14.57 -2.98 -8.01
N ALA A 170 -14.23 -2.12 -8.96
CA ALA A 170 -15.21 -1.34 -9.72
C ALA A 170 -16.17 -2.19 -10.56
N ARG A 171 -15.85 -3.46 -10.84
CA ARG A 171 -16.77 -4.40 -11.50
C ARG A 171 -17.93 -4.83 -10.59
N ASP A 172 -17.67 -4.90 -9.28
CA ASP A 172 -18.64 -5.37 -8.30
C ASP A 172 -19.34 -4.20 -7.59
N LYS A 173 -18.60 -3.11 -7.31
CA LYS A 173 -19.10 -1.90 -6.63
C LYS A 173 -18.31 -0.64 -7.09
N PRO A 174 -18.78 0.11 -8.10
CA PRO A 174 -18.17 1.37 -8.51
C PRO A 174 -18.22 2.40 -7.38
N VAL A 175 -17.31 3.39 -7.37
CA VAL A 175 -17.17 4.39 -6.29
C VAL A 175 -18.46 5.21 -6.08
N ASP A 176 -19.21 5.47 -7.16
CA ASP A 176 -20.39 6.36 -7.17
C ASP A 176 -21.74 5.71 -6.78
N GLU A 177 -21.76 4.45 -6.33
CA GLU A 177 -22.99 3.89 -5.73
C GLU A 177 -23.13 4.37 -4.27
N GLU A 178 -23.62 5.60 -4.11
CA GLU A 178 -24.23 6.08 -2.86
C GLU A 178 -25.33 5.07 -2.43
N ALA A 179 -25.27 4.67 -1.15
CA ALA A 179 -26.31 3.88 -0.49
C ALA A 179 -27.59 4.69 -0.27
#